data_AF-A0A8T2BCT7-F1
#
_entry.id   AF-A0A8T2BCT7-F1
#
_cell.length_a   1.000
_cell.length_b   1.000
_cell.length_c   1.000
_cell.angle_alpha   90.00
_cell.angle_beta   90.00
_cell.angle_gamma   90.00
#
_symmetry.space_group_name_H-M   'P 1'
#
loop_
_entity.id
_entity.type
_entity.pdbx_description
1 polymer ?
#
loop_
_entity_poly.entity_id
_entity_poly.type
_entity_poly.pdbx_seq_one_letter_code
_entity_poly.pdbx_strand_id
1 'polypeptide(L)'
;MDMQEAMKKQNDVSMFLAGKVISAVANNSNFVFSPASINSVLTMTAATSDSKSLKSFILSFLRSSSTEEINAIFHELASVVLKDGSERGGPKITAVNGVWMEQSLSCNPDWEDLFQNFFKASFTQVDFRNKVSF
;
A
#
# COMPACT_ATOMS: atom_id res chain seq x y z
N MET A 1 -4.81 18.36 8.95
CA MET A 1 -4.07 18.04 7.71
C MET A 1 -4.95 18.45 6.55
N ASP A 2 -4.42 19.20 5.58
CA ASP A 2 -5.16 19.43 4.33
C ASP A 2 -5.07 18.16 3.49
N MET A 3 -6.18 17.42 3.40
CA MET A 3 -6.24 16.14 2.70
C MET A 3 -5.94 16.30 1.21
N GLN A 4 -6.42 17.37 0.59
CA GLN A 4 -6.22 17.60 -0.84
C GLN A 4 -4.74 17.89 -1.14
N GLU A 5 -4.10 18.69 -0.29
CA GLU A 5 -2.67 18.97 -0.42
C GLU A 5 -1.82 17.71 -0.24
N ALA A 6 -2.15 16.87 0.76
CA ALA A 6 -1.43 15.63 1.02
C ALA A 6 -1.59 14.61 -0.13
N MET A 7 -2.80 14.46 -0.68
CA MET A 7 -3.04 13.62 -1.85
C MET A 7 -2.31 14.15 -3.10
N LYS A 8 -2.23 15.48 -3.27
CA LYS A 8 -1.46 16.09 -4.36
C LYS A 8 0.03 15.72 -4.28
N LYS A 9 0.62 15.75 -3.08
CA LYS A 9 2.01 15.33 -2.86
C LYS A 9 2.24 13.87 -3.26
N GLN A 10 1.31 12.96 -2.92
CA GLN A 10 1.40 11.56 -3.34
C GLN A 10 1.21 11.36 -4.85
N ASN A 11 0.39 12.19 -5.51
CA ASN A 11 0.26 12.16 -6.97
C ASN A 11 1.54 12.60 -7.67
N ASP A 12 2.26 13.60 -7.14
CA ASP A 12 3.56 14.00 -7.67
C ASP A 12 4.58 12.86 -7.58
N VAL A 13 4.59 12.13 -6.45
CA VAL A 13 5.42 10.92 -6.26
C VAL A 13 5.03 9.83 -7.26
N SER A 14 3.73 9.66 -7.50
CA SER A 14 3.19 8.69 -8.46
C SER A 14 3.63 8.98 -9.89
N MET A 15 3.67 10.26 -10.29
CA MET A 15 4.19 10.68 -11.60
C MET A 15 5.69 10.43 -11.74
N PHE A 16 6.47 10.69 -10.68
CA PHE A 16 7.88 10.34 -10.66
C PHE A 16 8.09 8.82 -10.81
N LEU A 17 7.31 8.01 -10.09
CA LEU A 17 7.35 6.55 -10.20
C LEU A 17 6.96 6.08 -11.60
N ALA A 18 5.92 6.67 -12.21
CA ALA A 18 5.52 6.36 -13.58
C ALA A 18 6.68 6.60 -14.56
N GLY A 19 7.41 7.72 -14.41
CA GLY A 19 8.62 7.98 -15.20
C GLY A 19 9.70 6.89 -15.05
N LYS A 20 9.89 6.35 -13.84
CA LYS A 20 10.82 5.24 -13.60
C LYS A 20 10.34 3.93 -14.22
N VAL A 21 9.05 3.63 -14.13
CA VAL A 21 8.45 2.43 -14.74
C VAL A 21 8.56 2.49 -16.26
N ILE A 22 8.24 3.64 -16.88
CA ILE A 22 8.35 3.86 -18.32
C ILE A 22 9.78 3.57 -18.80
N SER A 23 10.79 4.05 -18.09
CA SER A 23 12.19 3.81 -18.44
C SER A 23 12.66 2.38 -18.23
N ALA A 24 11.93 1.57 -17.45
CA ALA A 24 12.29 0.19 -17.11
C ALA A 24 11.55 -0.86 -17.97
N VAL A 25 10.46 -0.48 -18.64
CA VAL A 25 9.72 -1.37 -19.54
C VAL A 25 10.29 -1.32 -20.96
N ALA A 26 10.03 -2.36 -21.75
CA ALA A 26 10.49 -2.42 -23.13
C ALA A 26 9.82 -1.35 -24.01
N ASN A 27 10.56 -0.82 -24.99
CA ASN A 27 10.03 0.15 -25.94
C ASN A 27 8.75 -0.37 -26.62
N ASN A 28 7.79 0.53 -26.85
CA ASN A 28 6.48 0.24 -27.44
C ASN A 28 5.62 -0.75 -26.63
N SER A 29 5.85 -0.87 -25.32
CA SER A 29 4.99 -1.65 -24.43
C SER A 29 3.98 -0.76 -23.71
N ASN A 30 2.74 -1.22 -23.63
CA ASN A 30 1.77 -0.64 -22.72
C ASN A 30 2.12 -1.04 -21.27
N PHE A 31 1.84 -0.15 -20.31
CA PHE A 31 1.94 -0.46 -18.89
C PHE A 31 0.76 0.16 -18.14
N VAL A 32 0.38 -0.47 -17.04
CA VAL A 32 -0.61 0.05 -16.11
C VAL A 32 -0.24 -0.40 -14.71
N PHE A 33 -0.36 0.49 -13.73
CA PHE A 33 -0.25 0.15 -12.33
C PHE A 33 -1.16 1.06 -11.52
N SER A 34 -1.44 0.67 -10.27
CA SER A 34 -2.23 1.48 -9.33
C SER A 34 -1.28 2.12 -8.33
N PRO A 35 -0.98 3.44 -8.43
CA PRO A 35 -0.17 4.13 -7.43
C PRO A 35 -0.81 4.07 -6.04
N ALA A 36 -2.14 4.13 -5.96
CA ALA A 36 -2.88 3.98 -4.71
C ALA A 36 -2.57 2.64 -4.03
N SER A 37 -2.55 1.54 -4.79
CA SER A 37 -2.23 0.21 -4.25
C SER A 37 -0.78 0.10 -3.78
N ILE A 38 0.17 0.70 -4.50
CA ILE A 38 1.59 0.76 -4.06
C ILE A 38 1.71 1.56 -2.77
N ASN A 39 1.05 2.72 -2.69
CA ASN A 39 1.05 3.55 -1.49
C ASN A 39 0.40 2.82 -0.31
N SER A 40 -0.67 2.04 -0.53
CA SER A 40 -1.27 1.18 0.50
C SER A 40 -0.25 0.22 1.12
N VAL A 41 0.58 -0.43 0.30
CA VAL A 41 1.62 -1.36 0.77
C VAL A 41 2.73 -0.62 1.54
N LEU A 42 3.13 0.56 1.08
CA LEU A 42 4.11 1.39 1.79
C LEU A 42 3.57 1.85 3.15
N THR A 43 2.29 2.27 3.20
CA THR A 43 1.63 2.64 4.45
C THR A 43 1.52 1.46 5.41
N MET A 44 1.10 0.29 4.94
CA MET A 44 1.11 -0.96 5.72
C MET A 44 2.49 -1.24 6.31
N THR A 45 3.55 -1.15 5.49
CA THR A 45 4.93 -1.39 5.91
C THR A 45 5.40 -0.38 6.96
N ALA A 46 5.05 0.90 6.80
CA ALA A 46 5.40 1.92 7.78
C ALA A 46 4.67 1.72 9.12
N ALA A 47 3.43 1.23 9.08
CA ALA A 47 2.63 0.96 10.28
C ALA A 47 3.14 -0.26 11.07
N THR A 48 3.64 -1.29 10.38
CA THR A 48 4.07 -2.56 11.03
C THR A 48 5.59 -2.72 11.18
N SER A 49 6.40 -1.77 10.73
CA SER A 49 7.85 -1.82 10.93
C SER A 49 8.25 -1.35 12.33
N ASP A 50 9.31 -1.90 12.93
CA ASP A 50 9.98 -1.31 14.09
C ASP A 50 11.20 -0.46 13.70
N SER A 51 11.61 -0.54 12.43
CA SER A 51 12.77 0.18 11.90
C SER A 51 12.46 1.65 11.67
N LYS A 52 13.04 2.52 12.51
CA LYS A 52 12.94 3.99 12.36
C LYS A 52 13.46 4.46 11.01
N SER A 53 14.56 3.89 10.51
CA SER A 53 15.14 4.28 9.22
C SER A 53 14.21 3.93 8.06
N LEU A 54 13.57 2.75 8.09
CA LEU A 54 12.59 2.36 7.07
C LEU A 54 11.35 3.25 7.11
N LYS A 55 10.81 3.55 8.29
CA LYS A 55 9.68 4.49 8.44
C LYS A 55 10.02 5.86 7.87
N SER A 56 11.16 6.43 8.26
CA SER A 56 11.60 7.74 7.76
C SER A 56 11.80 7.74 6.24
N PHE A 57 12.34 6.65 5.68
CA PHE A 57 12.47 6.50 4.23
C PHE A 57 11.09 6.49 3.54
N ILE A 58 10.13 5.71 4.06
CA ILE A 58 8.78 5.64 3.48
C ILE A 58 8.07 7.00 3.57
N LEU A 59 8.15 7.68 4.71
CA LEU A 59 7.57 9.00 4.90
C LEU A 59 8.18 10.03 3.94
N SER A 60 9.50 10.01 3.79
CA SER A 60 10.20 10.86 2.83
C SER A 60 9.79 10.56 1.39
N PHE A 61 9.71 9.28 1.02
CA PHE A 61 9.29 8.85 -0.31
C PHE A 61 7.87 9.31 -0.64
N LEU A 62 6.93 9.11 0.29
CA LEU A 62 5.53 9.54 0.15
C LEU A 62 5.31 11.04 0.39
N ARG A 63 6.40 11.80 0.64
CA ARG A 63 6.38 13.24 0.96
C ARG A 63 5.40 13.60 2.09
N SER A 64 5.37 12.74 3.10
CA SER A 64 4.53 12.88 4.28
C SER A 64 5.36 13.19 5.52
N SER A 65 4.74 13.90 6.46
CA SER A 65 5.31 14.31 7.73
C SER A 65 5.21 13.24 8.83
N SER A 66 4.25 12.31 8.76
CA SER A 66 4.02 11.34 9.82
C SER A 66 3.27 10.08 9.39
N THR A 67 3.34 9.03 10.21
CA THR A 67 2.60 7.78 10.01
C THR A 67 1.09 7.98 10.06
N GLU A 68 0.62 8.90 10.89
CA GLU A 68 -0.79 9.24 11.04
C GLU A 68 -1.34 9.89 9.77
N GLU A 69 -0.52 10.71 9.09
CA GLU A 69 -0.88 11.33 7.82
C GLU A 69 -1.05 10.28 6.71
N ILE A 70 -0.07 9.39 6.51
CA ILE A 70 -0.19 8.33 5.48
C ILE A 70 -1.30 7.31 5.80
N ASN A 71 -1.59 7.06 7.08
CA ASN A 71 -2.72 6.24 7.50
C ASN A 71 -4.06 6.91 7.20
N ALA A 72 -4.18 8.22 7.44
CA ALA A 72 -5.39 8.98 7.10
C ALA A 72 -5.62 9.04 5.58
N ILE A 73 -4.56 9.25 4.79
CA ILE A 73 -4.63 9.17 3.32
C ILE A 73 -5.11 7.79 2.88
N PHE A 74 -4.55 6.72 3.46
CA PHE A 74 -4.97 5.36 3.14
C PHE A 74 -6.47 5.13 3.45
N HIS A 75 -6.95 5.61 4.60
CA HIS A 75 -8.36 5.49 4.96
C HIS A 75 -9.28 6.20 3.96
N GLU A 76 -8.91 7.40 3.50
CA GLU A 76 -9.64 8.12 2.45
C GLU A 76 -9.64 7.34 1.12
N LEU A 77 -8.48 6.82 0.71
CA LEU A 77 -8.36 5.99 -0.50
C LEU A 77 -9.25 4.74 -0.42
N ALA A 78 -9.22 4.03 0.71
CA ALA A 78 -10.00 2.80 0.90
C ALA A 78 -11.51 3.07 0.95
N SER A 79 -11.94 4.19 1.56
CA SER A 79 -13.36 4.49 1.76
C SER A 79 -14.03 5.18 0.57
N VAL A 80 -13.27 5.94 -0.23
CA VAL A 80 -13.80 6.73 -1.34
C VAL A 80 -13.33 6.19 -2.69
N VAL A 81 -12.02 6.01 -2.87
CA VAL A 81 -11.42 5.74 -4.20
C VAL A 81 -11.54 4.28 -4.60
N LEU A 82 -11.31 3.35 -3.66
CA LEU A 82 -11.33 1.91 -3.93
C LEU A 82 -12.70 1.27 -3.70
N LYS A 83 -13.71 2.07 -3.34
CA LYS A 83 -15.06 1.60 -3.06
C LYS A 83 -15.76 1.18 -4.35
N ASP A 84 -16.43 0.03 -4.32
CA ASP A 84 -17.28 -0.41 -5.42
C ASP A 84 -18.46 0.56 -5.61
N GLY A 85 -18.53 1.17 -6.80
CA GLY A 85 -19.58 2.09 -7.18
C GLY A 85 -20.71 1.47 -7.99
N SER A 86 -20.63 0.18 -8.30
CA SER A 86 -21.52 -0.50 -9.27
C SER A 86 -23.00 -0.43 -8.90
N GLU A 87 -23.35 -0.56 -7.61
CA GLU A 87 -24.73 -0.45 -7.12
C GLU A 87 -25.36 0.94 -7.36
N ARG A 88 -24.53 1.97 -7.55
CA ARG A 88 -24.95 3.35 -7.81
C ARG A 88 -24.79 3.76 -9.27
N GLY A 89 -24.56 2.79 -10.16
CA GLY A 89 -24.29 3.03 -11.58
C GLY A 89 -22.88 3.52 -11.89
N GLY A 90 -21.97 3.49 -10.90
CA GLY A 90 -20.56 3.82 -11.07
C GLY A 90 -19.71 2.63 -11.51
N PRO A 91 -18.38 2.79 -11.59
CA PRO A 91 -17.46 1.71 -11.92
C PRO A 91 -17.46 0.60 -10.87
N LYS A 92 -17.32 -0.65 -11.33
CA LYS A 92 -16.99 -1.77 -10.44
C LYS A 92 -15.51 -1.74 -10.11
N ILE A 93 -15.18 -1.53 -8.84
CA ILE A 93 -13.80 -1.49 -8.34
C ILE A 93 -13.62 -2.62 -7.33
N THR A 94 -12.53 -3.36 -7.43
CA THR A 94 -12.13 -4.37 -6.45
C THR A 94 -10.64 -4.24 -6.22
N ALA A 95 -10.26 -4.06 -4.95
CA ALA A 95 -8.88 -4.00 -4.51
C ALA A 95 -8.60 -5.14 -3.54
N VAL A 96 -7.45 -5.79 -3.68
CA VAL A 96 -7.03 -6.90 -2.83
C VAL A 96 -5.69 -6.54 -2.21
N ASN A 97 -5.65 -6.53 -0.88
CA ASN A 97 -4.43 -6.35 -0.10
C ASN A 97 -4.13 -7.66 0.65
N GLY A 98 -2.87 -8.07 0.68
CA GLY A 98 -2.45 -9.29 1.35
C GLY A 98 -1.01 -9.22 1.84
N VAL A 99 -0.77 -9.76 3.02
CA VAL A 99 0.54 -9.86 3.66
C VAL A 99 0.76 -11.31 4.05
N TRP A 100 1.82 -11.90 3.50
CA TRP A 100 2.26 -13.24 3.83
C TRP A 100 3.60 -13.17 4.54
N MET A 101 3.66 -13.78 5.72
CA MET A 101 4.86 -13.81 6.56
C MET A 101 5.36 -15.23 6.72
N GLU A 102 6.67 -15.42 6.75
CA GLU A 102 7.25 -16.72 7.07
C GLU A 102 6.83 -17.15 8.49
N GLN A 103 6.24 -18.34 8.61
CA GLN A 103 5.65 -18.84 9.86
C GLN A 103 6.66 -19.01 11.00
N SER A 104 7.94 -19.18 10.67
CA SER A 104 9.01 -19.28 11.67
C SER A 104 9.45 -17.93 12.26
N LEU A 105 8.93 -16.80 11.75
CA LEU A 105 9.17 -15.47 12.31
C LEU A 105 8.15 -15.12 13.39
N SER A 106 8.60 -14.44 14.44
CA SER A 106 7.73 -13.88 15.46
C SER A 106 6.86 -12.76 14.88
N CYS A 107 5.56 -12.83 15.09
CA CYS A 107 4.62 -11.78 14.72
C CYS A 107 4.15 -11.05 15.98
N ASN A 108 4.08 -9.71 15.91
CA ASN A 108 3.40 -8.94 16.94
C ASN A 108 1.89 -9.31 16.92
N PRO A 109 1.27 -9.64 18.06
CA PRO A 109 -0.15 -10.02 18.11
C PRO A 109 -1.09 -8.95 17.57
N ASP A 110 -0.71 -7.67 17.63
CA ASP A 110 -1.56 -6.56 17.17
C ASP A 110 -1.56 -6.39 15.64
N TRP A 111 -0.61 -7.02 14.93
CA TRP A 111 -0.50 -6.87 13.47
C TRP A 111 -1.66 -7.51 12.71
N GLU A 112 -2.17 -8.64 13.20
CA GLU A 112 -3.30 -9.31 12.54
C GLU A 112 -4.54 -8.41 12.53
N ASP A 113 -4.87 -7.83 13.69
CA ASP A 113 -5.96 -6.86 13.83
C ASP A 113 -5.73 -5.65 12.92
N LEU A 114 -4.53 -5.08 12.96
CA LEU A 114 -4.17 -3.93 12.14
C LEU A 114 -4.34 -4.21 10.63
N PHE A 115 -3.85 -5.34 10.13
CA PHE A 115 -3.98 -5.71 8.72
C PHE A 115 -5.45 -5.95 8.34
N GLN A 116 -6.17 -6.76 9.10
CA GLN A 116 -7.53 -7.17 8.74
C GLN A 116 -8.54 -6.03 8.92
N ASN A 117 -8.44 -5.28 10.01
CA ASN A 117 -9.47 -4.29 10.37
C ASN A 117 -9.19 -2.90 9.83
N PHE A 118 -7.95 -2.41 9.92
CA PHE A 118 -7.59 -1.10 9.37
C PHE A 118 -7.32 -1.17 7.86
N PHE A 119 -6.42 -2.07 7.45
CA PHE A 119 -5.99 -2.14 6.04
C PHE A 119 -6.89 -2.98 5.13
N LYS A 120 -7.88 -3.68 5.69
CA LYS A 120 -8.72 -4.66 4.96
C LYS A 120 -7.86 -5.63 4.15
N ALA A 121 -6.72 -6.00 4.72
CA ALA A 121 -5.72 -6.86 4.12
C ALA A 121 -5.78 -8.27 4.74
N SER A 122 -5.66 -9.29 3.89
CA SER A 122 -5.46 -10.65 4.39
C SER A 122 -4.08 -10.77 5.03
N PHE A 123 -4.00 -11.39 6.19
CA PHE A 123 -2.73 -11.69 6.85
C PHE A 123 -2.62 -13.20 7.08
N THR A 124 -1.51 -13.82 6.69
CA THR A 124 -1.31 -15.26 6.89
C THR A 124 0.16 -15.57 7.09
N GLN A 125 0.45 -16.38 8.11
CA GLN A 125 1.76 -17.01 8.28
C GLN A 125 1.84 -18.28 7.41
N VAL A 126 2.85 -18.35 6.54
CA VAL A 126 3.05 -19.41 5.56
C VAL A 126 4.44 -20.01 5.66
N ASP A 127 4.58 -21.27 5.25
CA ASP A 127 5.84 -22.02 5.26
C ASP A 127 6.63 -21.77 3.96
N PHE A 128 7.22 -20.59 3.81
CA PHE A 128 8.09 -20.28 2.67
C PHE A 128 9.37 -21.10 2.67
N ARG A 129 9.82 -21.59 3.83
CA ARG A 129 11.08 -22.35 3.96
C ARG A 129 10.98 -23.78 3.45
N ASN A 130 9.89 -24.49 3.78
CA ASN A 130 9.81 -25.93 3.51
C ASN A 130 8.80 -26.31 2.42
N LYS A 131 7.92 -25.39 2.00
CA LYS A 131 6.91 -25.65 0.95
C LYS A 131 7.21 -24.93 -0.36
N VAL A 132 8.46 -25.00 -0.83
CA VAL A 132 8.85 -24.56 -2.17
C VAL A 132 8.61 -25.73 -3.13
N SER A 133 7.53 -25.68 -3.91
CA SER A 133 7.32 -26.62 -5.03
C SER A 133 8.03 -26.09 -6.27
N PHE A 134 9.00 -26.86 -6.79
CA PHE A 134 9.59 -26.67 -8.12
C PHE A 134 8.87 -27.56 -9.14
#